data_AF-A0A7Y2TP87-F1
#
_entry.id   AF-A0A7Y2TP87-F1
#
_cell.length_a   1.000
_cell.length_b   1.000
_cell.length_c   1.000
_cell.angle_alpha   90.00
_cell.angle_beta   90.00
_cell.angle_gamma   90.00
#
_symmetry.space_group_name_H-M   'P 1'
#
loop_
_entity.id
_entity.type
_entity.pdbx_description
1 polymer ?
#
loop_
_entity_poly.entity_id
_entity_poly.type
_entity_poly.pdbx_seq_one_letter_code
_entity_poly.pdbx_strand_id
1 'polypeptide(L)'
;MSEHKQTLTDKVAYRDSRRAAERILRPGRTHALRRFLSFLAVAGGVLYVWFSLTRGFPPEQRAVLFLFLLAVGLWITEAVPAFAVGLLIMGYLVFALGTTLIHPEPWDVTPYLNTWSSPVIWLMLGGFFMAEGLSRTGLDRRLLALAIRPAGTRPAHVLLAVMLTAAIASMFISNTSTTVLMIGAVIPLIRQAGRDEPFATALLIAIPLAASVGGMGTIIGSAPNAIAAGVAAGFG
;
A
#
# COMPACT_ATOMS: atom_id res chain seq x y z
N MET A 1 -5.74 1.98 -47.04
CA MET A 1 -5.41 3.26 -46.35
C MET A 1 -5.50 3.20 -44.82
N SER A 2 -6.18 2.20 -44.23
CA SER A 2 -6.32 2.01 -42.77
C SER A 2 -5.06 1.42 -42.10
N GLU A 3 -4.49 0.35 -42.66
CA GLU A 3 -3.30 -0.33 -42.11
C GLU A 3 -2.04 0.57 -42.01
N HIS A 4 -1.88 1.49 -42.96
CA HIS A 4 -0.73 2.40 -42.98
C HIS A 4 -0.80 3.46 -41.87
N LYS A 5 -2.01 3.86 -41.47
CA LYS A 5 -2.22 4.77 -40.33
C LYS A 5 -1.91 4.06 -39.01
N GLN A 6 -2.35 2.81 -38.86
CA GLN A 6 -2.18 2.04 -37.63
C GLN A 6 -0.71 1.70 -37.34
N THR A 7 0.04 1.32 -38.38
CA THR A 7 1.50 1.10 -38.29
C THR A 7 2.30 2.37 -38.00
N LEU A 8 1.83 3.54 -38.44
CA LEU A 8 2.43 4.82 -38.09
C LEU A 8 2.15 5.20 -36.64
N THR A 9 0.92 5.01 -36.15
CA THR A 9 0.56 5.28 -34.74
C THR A 9 1.35 4.39 -33.78
N ASP A 10 1.50 3.09 -34.08
CA ASP A 10 2.30 2.16 -33.27
C ASP A 10 3.80 2.53 -33.28
N LYS A 11 4.33 2.94 -34.43
CA LYS A 11 5.74 3.41 -34.54
C LYS A 11 5.97 4.73 -33.80
N VAL A 12 4.99 5.63 -33.77
CA VAL A 12 5.05 6.89 -33.03
C VAL A 12 4.97 6.63 -31.52
N ALA A 13 4.02 5.80 -31.07
CA ALA A 13 3.87 5.42 -29.67
C ALA A 13 5.12 4.72 -29.13
N TYR A 14 5.70 3.77 -29.89
CA TYR A 14 6.94 3.06 -29.53
C TYR A 14 8.17 3.98 -29.48
N ARG A 15 8.27 4.96 -30.40
CA ARG A 15 9.33 5.98 -30.37
C ARG A 15 9.21 6.92 -29.17
N ASP A 16 7.98 7.22 -28.76
CA ASP A 16 7.73 8.13 -27.63
C ASP A 16 8.08 7.48 -26.29
N SER A 17 7.85 6.17 -26.14
CA SER A 17 8.27 5.43 -24.94
C SER A 17 9.78 5.41 -24.78
N ARG A 18 10.55 5.27 -25.87
CA ARG A 18 12.01 5.35 -25.84
C ARG A 18 12.51 6.74 -25.44
N ARG A 19 11.89 7.81 -25.95
CA ARG A 19 12.23 9.19 -25.57
C ARG A 19 11.84 9.53 -24.14
N ALA A 20 10.70 9.02 -23.67
CA ALA A 20 10.29 9.12 -22.27
C ALA A 20 11.27 8.37 -21.35
N ALA A 21 11.68 7.16 -21.73
CA ALA A 21 12.69 6.38 -21.03
C ALA A 21 14.06 7.08 -21.04
N GLU A 22 14.49 7.68 -22.15
CA GLU A 22 15.74 8.47 -22.22
C GLU A 22 15.69 9.71 -21.33
N ARG A 23 14.55 10.39 -21.18
CA ARG A 23 14.41 11.51 -20.22
C ARG A 23 14.51 11.05 -18.76
N ILE A 24 14.04 9.84 -18.46
CA ILE A 24 14.12 9.23 -17.13
C ILE A 24 15.53 8.72 -16.83
N LEU A 25 16.21 8.12 -17.82
CA LEU A 25 17.53 7.50 -17.72
C LEU A 25 18.69 8.50 -17.87
N ARG A 26 18.48 9.60 -18.59
CA ARG A 26 19.44 10.71 -18.74
C ARG A 26 18.82 12.01 -18.22
N PRO A 27 18.51 12.10 -16.92
CA PRO A 27 18.05 13.36 -16.34
C PRO A 27 19.15 14.41 -16.57
N GLY A 28 18.82 15.52 -17.22
CA GLY A 28 19.79 16.60 -17.46
C GLY A 28 20.48 17.05 -16.16
N ARG A 29 21.65 17.71 -16.27
CA ARG A 29 22.45 18.16 -15.11
C ARG A 29 21.63 18.87 -14.03
N THR A 30 20.60 19.63 -14.42
CA THR A 30 19.67 20.32 -13.51
C THR A 30 18.79 19.37 -12.69
N HIS A 31 18.32 18.27 -13.27
CA HIS A 31 17.56 17.24 -12.55
C HIS A 31 18.43 16.43 -11.58
N ALA A 32 19.64 16.08 -12.00
CA ALA A 32 20.62 15.43 -11.13
C ALA A 32 21.00 16.34 -9.96
N LEU A 33 21.29 17.62 -10.24
CA LEU A 33 21.58 18.63 -9.21
C LEU A 33 20.41 18.82 -8.25
N ARG A 34 19.16 18.89 -8.75
CA ARG A 34 17.97 19.01 -7.90
C ARG A 34 17.79 17.81 -6.97
N ARG A 35 17.99 16.58 -7.48
CA ARG A 35 17.94 15.36 -6.66
C ARG A 35 19.04 15.34 -5.59
N PHE A 36 20.24 15.75 -5.96
CA PHE A 36 21.36 15.85 -5.03
C PHE A 36 21.12 16.90 -3.93
N LEU A 37 20.62 18.08 -4.30
CA LEU A 37 20.24 19.14 -3.34
C LEU A 37 19.09 18.69 -2.43
N SER A 38 18.07 18.01 -2.95
CA SER A 38 17.00 17.46 -2.11
C SER A 38 17.50 16.38 -1.16
N PHE A 39 18.44 15.54 -1.60
CA PHE A 39 19.08 14.55 -0.72
C PHE A 39 19.86 15.22 0.41
N LEU A 40 20.67 16.23 0.10
CA LEU A 40 21.40 17.01 1.11
C LEU A 40 20.47 17.73 2.08
N ALA A 41 19.35 18.28 1.61
CA ALA A 41 18.36 18.93 2.47
C ALA A 41 17.69 17.95 3.43
N VAL A 42 17.29 16.76 2.94
CA VAL A 42 16.72 15.70 3.78
C VAL A 42 17.75 15.16 4.76
N ALA A 43 18.97 14.86 4.31
CA ALA A 43 20.05 14.40 5.18
C ALA A 43 20.41 15.44 6.25
N GLY A 44 20.48 16.71 5.86
CA GLY A 44 20.69 17.83 6.78
C GLY A 44 19.55 17.98 7.79
N GLY A 45 18.30 17.81 7.36
CA GLY A 45 17.13 17.78 8.24
C GLY A 45 17.17 16.63 9.26
N VAL A 46 17.52 15.42 8.80
CA VAL A 46 17.68 14.25 9.68
C VAL A 46 18.81 14.46 10.69
N LEU A 47 19.95 14.97 10.25
CA LEU A 47 21.08 15.30 11.13
C LEU A 47 20.74 16.42 12.12
N TYR A 48 20.01 17.45 11.68
CA TYR A 48 19.55 18.53 12.55
C TYR A 48 18.60 18.00 13.63
N VAL A 49 17.62 17.16 13.26
CA VAL A 49 16.70 16.50 14.20
C VAL A 49 17.48 15.62 15.18
N TRP A 50 18.44 14.82 14.67
CA TRP A 50 19.33 13.99 15.49
C TRP A 50 20.09 14.83 16.51
N PHE A 51 20.85 15.84 16.09
CA PHE A 51 21.65 16.66 16.98
C PHE A 51 20.82 17.56 17.91
N SER A 52 19.60 17.93 17.53
CA SER A 52 18.72 18.74 18.38
C SER A 52 18.09 17.91 19.48
N LEU A 53 17.63 16.70 19.18
CA LEU A 53 16.96 15.82 20.14
C LEU A 53 17.95 15.07 21.05
N THR A 54 19.11 14.66 20.53
CA THR A 54 20.01 13.75 21.29
C THR A 54 20.89 14.44 22.33
N ARG A 55 21.05 15.77 22.30
CA ARG A 55 21.95 16.50 23.22
C ARG A 55 21.66 16.25 24.71
N GLY A 56 20.39 16.06 25.09
CA GLY A 56 19.98 15.80 26.47
C GLY A 56 19.58 14.36 26.79
N PHE A 57 19.55 13.46 25.80
CA PHE A 57 19.00 12.12 25.99
C PHE A 57 20.03 11.10 26.51
N PRO A 58 19.66 10.22 27.46
CA PRO A 58 20.41 9.03 27.82
C PRO A 58 20.72 8.12 26.61
N PRO A 59 21.76 7.29 26.67
CA PRO A 59 22.16 6.39 25.59
C PRO A 59 21.03 5.53 25.03
N GLU A 60 20.15 5.05 25.92
CA GLU A 60 19.02 4.16 25.58
C GLU A 60 17.99 4.90 24.72
N GLN A 61 17.64 6.14 25.11
CA GLN A 61 16.71 6.99 24.36
C GLN A 61 17.28 7.36 22.98
N ARG A 62 18.60 7.57 22.88
CA ARG A 62 19.26 7.82 21.58
C ARG A 62 19.22 6.59 20.67
N ALA A 63 19.40 5.39 21.23
CA ALA A 63 19.33 4.14 20.48
C ALA A 63 17.91 3.89 19.93
N VAL A 64 16.87 4.13 20.74
CA VAL A 64 15.48 4.03 20.29
C VAL A 64 15.16 5.06 19.20
N LEU A 65 15.60 6.31 19.38
CA LEU A 65 15.41 7.36 18.36
C LEU A 65 16.13 7.03 17.05
N PHE A 66 17.36 6.50 17.12
CA PHE A 66 18.09 6.04 15.95
C PHE A 66 17.32 4.94 15.21
N LEU A 67 16.87 3.92 15.94
CA LEU A 67 16.13 2.79 15.38
C LEU A 67 14.83 3.26 14.72
N PHE A 68 14.12 4.21 15.34
CA PHE A 68 12.92 4.82 14.78
C PHE A 68 13.18 5.58 13.48
N LEU A 69 14.19 6.47 13.46
CA LEU A 69 14.55 7.23 12.26
C LEU A 69 15.03 6.32 11.13
N LEU A 70 15.79 5.28 11.47
CA LEU A 70 16.23 4.26 10.52
C LEU A 70 15.03 3.52 9.91
N ALA A 71 14.09 3.06 10.75
CA ALA A 71 12.88 2.37 10.30
C ALA A 71 12.04 3.23 9.36
N VAL A 72 11.77 4.48 9.75
CA VAL A 72 11.02 5.46 8.94
C VAL A 72 11.74 5.73 7.62
N GLY A 73 13.07 5.90 7.66
CA GLY A 73 13.88 6.07 6.45
C GLY A 73 13.77 4.87 5.50
N LEU A 74 13.86 3.65 6.01
CA LEU A 74 13.73 2.42 5.22
C LEU A 74 12.32 2.24 4.65
N TRP A 75 11.27 2.58 5.40
CA TRP A 75 9.89 2.53 4.90
C TRP A 75 9.59 3.58 3.83
N ILE A 76 10.04 4.82 4.00
CA ILE A 76 9.82 5.89 3.01
C ILE A 76 10.60 5.61 1.71
N THR A 77 11.82 5.10 1.83
CA THR A 77 12.67 4.81 0.67
C THR A 77 12.31 3.49 -0.01
N GLU A 78 11.53 2.63 0.65
CA GLU A 78 11.25 1.25 0.24
C GLU A 78 12.53 0.46 -0.10
N ALA A 79 13.69 0.84 0.48
CA ALA A 79 14.98 0.23 0.17
C ALA A 79 15.05 -1.23 0.63
N VAL A 80 14.29 -1.57 1.67
CA VAL A 80 14.14 -2.91 2.22
C VAL A 80 12.64 -3.18 2.39
N PRO A 81 12.13 -4.39 2.08
CA PRO A 81 10.72 -4.72 2.28
C PRO A 81 10.26 -4.45 3.72
N ALA A 82 9.06 -3.88 3.88
CA ALA A 82 8.55 -3.43 5.18
C ALA A 82 8.56 -4.53 6.27
N PHE A 83 8.26 -5.78 5.91
CA PHE A 83 8.31 -6.91 6.85
C PHE A 83 9.73 -7.18 7.37
N ALA A 84 10.76 -7.00 6.54
CA ALA A 84 12.15 -7.23 6.90
C ALA A 84 12.66 -6.13 7.83
N VAL A 85 12.20 -4.88 7.63
CA VAL A 85 12.44 -3.78 8.59
C VAL A 85 11.84 -4.13 9.96
N GLY A 86 10.62 -4.68 9.99
CA GLY A 86 9.98 -5.14 11.23
C GLY A 86 10.78 -6.25 11.94
N LEU A 87 11.26 -7.26 11.19
CA LEU A 87 12.11 -8.32 11.72
C LEU A 87 13.46 -7.79 12.24
N LEU A 88 14.07 -6.83 11.55
CA LEU A 88 15.31 -6.19 11.97
C LEU A 88 15.12 -5.47 13.30
N ILE A 89 14.06 -4.67 13.45
CA ILE A 89 13.75 -3.95 14.70
C ILE A 89 13.56 -4.95 15.85
N MET A 90 12.75 -5.99 15.63
CA MET A 90 12.50 -7.03 16.63
C MET A 90 13.78 -7.76 17.03
N GLY A 91 14.57 -8.21 16.05
CA GLY A 91 15.82 -8.93 16.30
C GLY A 91 16.83 -8.06 17.02
N TYR A 92 16.91 -6.77 16.67
CA TYR A 92 17.72 -5.80 17.38
C TYR A 92 17.25 -5.63 18.83
N LEU A 93 15.96 -5.46 19.11
CA LEU A 93 15.46 -5.28 20.47
C LEU A 93 15.68 -6.53 21.34
N VAL A 94 15.43 -7.72 20.79
CA VAL A 94 15.68 -8.99 21.51
C VAL A 94 17.17 -9.18 21.78
N PHE A 95 18.02 -8.89 20.80
CA PHE A 95 19.46 -9.01 20.97
C PHE A 95 20.00 -7.96 21.95
N ALA A 96 19.65 -6.68 21.75
CA ALA A 96 20.15 -5.58 22.56
C ALA A 96 19.74 -5.70 24.02
N LEU A 97 18.49 -6.09 24.30
CA LEU A 97 17.93 -6.11 25.65
C LEU A 97 18.05 -7.47 26.35
N GLY A 98 18.03 -8.56 25.59
CA GLY A 98 17.93 -9.93 26.12
C GLY A 98 19.27 -10.67 26.25
N THR A 99 20.40 -10.06 25.86
CA THR A 99 21.71 -10.71 25.92
C THR A 99 22.57 -10.23 27.09
N THR A 100 23.29 -11.16 27.71
CA THR A 100 24.32 -10.86 28.71
C THR A 100 25.58 -10.22 28.11
N LEU A 101 25.71 -10.21 26.78
CA LEU A 101 26.83 -9.56 26.08
C LEU A 101 26.77 -8.03 26.14
N ILE A 102 25.58 -7.46 26.31
CA ILE A 102 25.33 -6.01 26.28
C ILE A 102 24.88 -5.52 27.65
N HIS A 103 23.98 -6.26 28.31
CA HIS A 103 23.50 -5.94 29.65
C HIS A 103 23.89 -7.04 30.65
N PRO A 104 24.63 -6.73 31.72
CA PRO A 104 24.96 -7.70 32.77
C PRO A 104 23.71 -8.37 33.37
N GLU A 105 22.61 -7.61 33.47
CA GLU A 105 21.28 -8.10 33.80
C GLU A 105 20.33 -7.87 32.61
N PRO A 106 20.05 -8.90 31.80
CA PRO A 106 19.14 -8.81 30.66
C PRO A 106 17.73 -8.42 31.08
N TRP A 107 17.05 -7.66 30.23
CA TRP A 107 15.63 -7.32 30.43
C TRP A 107 14.72 -8.41 29.86
N ASP A 108 13.49 -8.46 30.35
CA ASP A 108 12.46 -9.33 29.80
C ASP A 108 12.11 -8.89 28.37
N VAL A 109 12.39 -9.76 27.39
CA VAL A 109 12.12 -9.52 25.96
C VAL A 109 10.74 -10.02 25.52
N THR A 110 10.03 -10.75 26.40
CA THR A 110 8.71 -11.32 26.14
C THR A 110 7.70 -10.29 25.61
N PRO A 111 7.65 -9.04 26.12
CA PRO A 111 6.73 -8.02 25.58
C PRO A 111 6.96 -7.74 24.10
N TYR A 112 8.21 -7.73 23.63
CA TYR A 112 8.54 -7.47 22.22
C TYR A 112 8.20 -8.67 21.33
N LEU A 113 8.44 -9.89 21.81
CA LEU A 113 8.08 -11.12 21.09
C LEU A 113 6.56 -11.29 20.96
N ASN A 114 5.81 -10.95 22.01
CA ASN A 114 4.35 -11.09 22.02
C ASN A 114 3.64 -10.18 21.02
N THR A 115 4.28 -9.07 20.58
CA THR A 115 3.70 -8.21 19.54
C THR A 115 3.43 -8.93 18.22
N TRP A 116 4.21 -9.98 17.91
CA TRP A 116 4.06 -10.81 16.71
C TRP A 116 2.97 -11.87 16.80
N SER A 117 2.51 -12.18 18.02
CA SER A 117 1.46 -13.15 18.30
C SER A 117 0.17 -12.46 18.77
N SER A 118 -0.02 -11.19 18.42
CA SER A 118 -1.22 -10.44 18.75
C SER A 118 -2.49 -11.12 18.19
N PRO A 119 -3.61 -11.18 18.94
CA PRO A 119 -4.88 -11.68 18.45
C PRO A 119 -5.34 -11.01 17.15
N VAL A 120 -4.96 -9.75 16.93
CA VAL A 120 -5.29 -8.99 15.73
C VAL A 120 -4.59 -9.56 14.49
N ILE A 121 -3.34 -10.03 14.62
CA ILE A 121 -2.61 -10.66 13.53
C ILE A 121 -3.33 -11.95 13.11
N TRP A 122 -3.75 -12.77 14.09
CA TRP A 122 -4.52 -13.99 13.84
C TRP A 122 -5.88 -13.71 13.20
N LEU A 123 -6.59 -12.68 13.65
CA LEU A 123 -7.84 -12.24 13.04
C LEU A 123 -7.64 -11.84 11.57
N MET A 124 -6.61 -11.04 11.29
CA MET A 124 -6.30 -10.60 9.93
C MET A 124 -5.89 -11.79 9.03
N LEU A 125 -5.09 -12.72 9.55
CA LEU A 125 -4.68 -13.93 8.82
C LEU A 125 -5.88 -14.81 8.46
N GLY A 126 -6.81 -15.03 9.41
CA GLY A 126 -8.05 -15.74 9.16
C GLY A 126 -8.92 -15.03 8.10
N GLY A 127 -9.00 -13.70 8.18
CA GLY A 127 -9.66 -12.86 7.17
C GLY A 127 -9.08 -13.06 5.77
N PHE A 128 -7.74 -13.05 5.63
CA PHE A 128 -7.08 -13.27 4.35
C PHE A 128 -7.29 -14.68 3.80
N PHE A 129 -7.29 -15.72 4.64
CA PHE A 129 -7.61 -17.08 4.19
C PHE A 129 -9.04 -17.21 3.69
N MET A 130 -10.01 -16.59 4.37
CA MET A 130 -11.39 -16.55 3.90
C MET A 130 -11.50 -15.80 2.57
N ALA A 131 -10.90 -14.61 2.47
CA ALA A 131 -10.90 -13.81 1.24
C ALA A 131 -10.27 -14.54 0.05
N GLU A 132 -9.13 -15.20 0.25
CA GLU A 132 -8.47 -16.02 -0.77
C GLU A 132 -9.30 -17.25 -1.15
N GLY A 133 -9.98 -17.89 -0.19
CA GLY A 133 -10.91 -18.99 -0.47
C GLY A 133 -12.08 -18.56 -1.36
N LEU A 134 -12.66 -17.38 -1.10
CA LEU A 134 -13.70 -16.80 -1.94
C LEU A 134 -13.19 -16.49 -3.37
N SER A 135 -11.97 -15.95 -3.47
CA SER A 135 -11.32 -15.67 -4.75
C SER A 135 -11.07 -16.94 -5.57
N ARG A 136 -10.55 -18.00 -4.95
CA ARG A 136 -10.27 -19.28 -5.63
C ARG A 136 -11.52 -20.00 -6.10
N THR A 137 -12.62 -19.89 -5.37
CA THR A 137 -13.91 -20.48 -5.77
C THR A 137 -14.63 -19.65 -6.84
N GLY A 138 -14.16 -18.42 -7.10
CA GLY A 138 -14.82 -17.46 -7.98
C GLY A 138 -16.18 -16.99 -7.46
N LEU A 139 -16.47 -17.23 -6.17
CA LEU A 139 -17.72 -16.83 -5.53
C LEU A 139 -17.81 -15.31 -5.47
N ASP A 140 -16.69 -14.65 -5.19
CA ASP A 140 -16.52 -13.20 -5.27
C ASP A 140 -17.03 -12.64 -6.61
N ARG A 141 -16.58 -13.16 -7.76
CA ARG A 141 -17.00 -12.73 -9.10
C ARG A 141 -18.50 -12.89 -9.33
N ARG A 142 -19.07 -14.01 -8.86
CA ARG A 142 -20.51 -14.30 -8.98
C ARG A 142 -21.34 -13.33 -8.15
N LEU A 143 -20.92 -13.06 -6.91
CA LEU A 143 -21.59 -12.11 -6.03
C LEU A 143 -21.53 -10.69 -6.58
N LEU A 144 -20.38 -10.26 -7.12
CA LEU A 144 -20.24 -8.96 -7.75
C LEU A 144 -21.12 -8.82 -8.99
N ALA A 145 -21.14 -9.84 -9.86
CA ALA A 145 -22.02 -9.84 -11.03
C ALA A 145 -23.50 -9.78 -10.64
N LEU A 146 -23.89 -10.48 -9.56
CA LEU A 146 -25.24 -10.43 -9.02
C LEU A 146 -25.57 -9.04 -8.43
N ALA A 147 -24.63 -8.41 -7.74
CA ALA A 147 -24.80 -7.10 -7.12
C ALA A 147 -24.95 -5.96 -8.14
N ILE A 148 -24.35 -6.08 -9.33
CA ILE A 148 -24.42 -5.06 -10.39
C ILE A 148 -25.67 -5.21 -11.26
N ARG A 149 -26.27 -6.41 -11.35
CA ARG A 149 -27.50 -6.67 -12.14
C ARG A 149 -28.64 -5.65 -11.97
N PRO A 150 -28.94 -5.11 -10.77
CA PRO A 150 -30.06 -4.18 -10.58
C PRO A 150 -29.80 -2.78 -11.13
N ALA A 151 -28.57 -2.46 -11.57
CA ALA A 151 -28.17 -1.09 -11.91
C ALA A 151 -28.85 -0.51 -13.17
N GLY A 152 -29.52 -1.35 -13.95
CA GLY A 152 -30.24 -0.94 -15.16
C GLY A 152 -29.30 -0.45 -16.27
N THR A 153 -29.77 0.51 -17.07
CA THR A 153 -29.07 0.99 -18.28
C THR A 153 -28.51 2.41 -18.17
N ARG A 154 -28.83 3.14 -17.08
CA ARG A 154 -28.36 4.53 -16.91
C ARG A 154 -26.92 4.55 -16.41
N PRO A 155 -25.97 5.22 -17.08
CA PRO A 155 -24.55 5.23 -16.71
C PRO A 155 -24.29 5.61 -15.25
N ALA A 156 -24.99 6.62 -14.73
CA ALA A 156 -24.85 7.05 -13.33
C ALA A 156 -25.25 5.96 -12.32
N HIS A 157 -26.27 5.16 -12.62
CA HIS A 157 -26.73 4.08 -11.72
C HIS A 157 -25.77 2.90 -11.77
N VAL A 158 -25.23 2.59 -12.95
CA VAL A 158 -24.19 1.57 -13.13
C VAL A 158 -22.92 1.96 -12.38
N LEU A 159 -22.47 3.22 -12.51
CA LEU A 159 -21.32 3.72 -11.77
C LEU A 159 -21.52 3.59 -10.25
N LEU A 160 -22.67 4.04 -9.74
CA LEU A 160 -22.98 3.96 -8.31
C LEU A 160 -23.03 2.51 -7.83
N ALA A 161 -23.69 1.62 -8.57
CA ALA A 161 -23.76 0.20 -8.23
C ALA A 161 -22.35 -0.43 -8.18
N VAL A 162 -21.50 -0.11 -9.15
CA VAL A 162 -20.09 -0.56 -9.19
C VAL A 162 -19.32 -0.02 -7.98
N MET A 163 -19.48 1.26 -7.64
CA MET A 163 -18.83 1.85 -6.47
C MET A 163 -19.27 1.20 -5.15
N LEU A 164 -20.58 1.07 -4.92
CA LEU A 164 -21.12 0.44 -3.71
C LEU A 164 -20.68 -1.01 -3.59
N THR A 165 -20.74 -1.74 -4.70
CA THR A 165 -20.29 -3.13 -4.76
C THR A 165 -18.79 -3.23 -4.44
N ALA A 166 -17.96 -2.35 -5.00
CA ALA A 166 -16.52 -2.31 -4.72
C ALA A 166 -16.26 -1.97 -3.24
N ALA A 167 -16.97 -1.00 -2.68
CA ALA A 167 -16.81 -0.61 -1.28
C ALA A 167 -17.16 -1.76 -0.33
N ILE A 168 -18.30 -2.44 -0.54
CA ILE A 168 -18.71 -3.58 0.30
C ILE A 168 -17.74 -4.75 0.14
N ALA A 169 -17.31 -5.07 -1.08
CA ALA A 169 -16.35 -6.15 -1.30
C ALA A 169 -15.01 -5.85 -0.60
N SER A 170 -14.56 -4.59 -0.64
CA SER A 170 -13.31 -4.17 0.00
C SER A 170 -13.34 -4.16 1.53
N MET A 171 -14.52 -4.29 2.14
CA MET A 171 -14.62 -4.50 3.59
C MET A 171 -14.11 -5.89 4.02
N PHE A 172 -14.10 -6.87 3.12
CA PHE A 172 -13.74 -8.26 3.44
C PHE A 172 -12.54 -8.77 2.63
N ILE A 173 -12.23 -8.09 1.54
CA ILE A 173 -11.14 -8.42 0.60
C ILE A 173 -10.17 -7.24 0.58
N SER A 174 -8.89 -7.48 0.29
CA SER A 174 -7.91 -6.39 0.18
C SER A 174 -8.30 -5.37 -0.90
N ASN A 175 -8.04 -4.08 -0.64
CA ASN A 175 -8.34 -2.97 -1.57
C ASN A 175 -7.77 -3.22 -2.97
N THR A 176 -6.55 -3.73 -3.05
CA THR A 176 -5.86 -4.04 -4.31
C THR A 176 -6.56 -5.19 -5.05
N SER A 177 -6.86 -6.29 -4.36
CA SER A 177 -7.57 -7.43 -4.97
C SER A 177 -8.96 -7.04 -5.46
N THR A 178 -9.73 -6.31 -4.65
CA THR A 178 -11.06 -5.80 -4.99
C THR A 178 -11.01 -4.92 -6.23
N THR A 179 -10.03 -4.01 -6.30
CA THR A 179 -9.84 -3.13 -7.47
C THR A 179 -9.58 -3.93 -8.74
N VAL A 180 -8.64 -4.89 -8.71
CA VAL A 180 -8.31 -5.73 -9.87
C VAL A 180 -9.53 -6.53 -10.33
N LEU A 181 -10.26 -7.11 -9.38
CA LEU A 181 -11.46 -7.90 -9.64
C LEU A 181 -12.57 -7.07 -10.30
N MET A 182 -12.84 -5.89 -9.74
CA MET A 182 -13.88 -4.98 -10.21
C MET A 182 -13.54 -4.39 -11.58
N ILE A 183 -12.29 -3.98 -11.79
CA ILE A 183 -11.82 -3.55 -13.12
C ILE A 183 -12.00 -4.70 -14.11
N GLY A 184 -11.58 -5.91 -13.75
CA GLY A 184 -11.77 -7.11 -14.58
C GLY A 184 -13.23 -7.34 -14.99
N ALA A 185 -14.16 -7.14 -14.05
CA ALA A 185 -15.60 -7.30 -14.29
C ALA A 185 -16.18 -6.22 -15.21
N VAL A 186 -15.67 -4.98 -15.17
CA VAL A 186 -16.18 -3.87 -15.99
C VAL A 186 -15.46 -3.67 -17.32
N ILE A 187 -14.37 -4.40 -17.60
CA ILE A 187 -13.66 -4.34 -18.90
C ILE A 187 -14.61 -4.51 -20.10
N PRO A 188 -15.54 -5.47 -20.13
CA PRO A 188 -16.47 -5.61 -21.26
C PRO A 188 -17.34 -4.37 -21.47
N LEU A 189 -17.79 -3.76 -20.37
CA LEU A 189 -18.60 -2.54 -20.38
C LEU A 189 -17.79 -1.35 -20.91
N ILE A 190 -16.54 -1.19 -20.47
CA ILE A 190 -15.62 -0.16 -20.96
C ILE A 190 -15.37 -0.32 -22.47
N ARG A 191 -15.19 -1.56 -22.94
CA ARG A 191 -14.98 -1.84 -24.37
C ARG A 191 -16.21 -1.50 -25.22
N GLN A 192 -17.41 -1.69 -24.68
CA GLN A 192 -18.66 -1.39 -25.37
C GLN A 192 -18.95 0.12 -25.40
N ALA A 193 -18.67 0.84 -24.33
CA ALA A 193 -18.86 2.29 -24.26
C ALA A 193 -17.86 3.04 -25.18
N GLY A 194 -16.62 2.55 -25.29
CA GLY A 194 -15.54 3.24 -25.98
C GLY A 194 -14.51 3.74 -24.96
N ARG A 195 -13.22 3.59 -25.29
CA ARG A 195 -12.11 3.89 -24.36
C ARG A 195 -12.02 5.36 -23.95
N ASP A 196 -12.46 6.26 -24.82
CA ASP A 196 -12.36 7.71 -24.63
C ASP A 196 -13.65 8.33 -24.06
N GLU A 197 -14.63 7.50 -23.70
CA GLU A 197 -15.87 7.99 -23.08
C GLU A 197 -15.64 8.37 -21.62
N PRO A 198 -16.18 9.52 -21.14
CA PRO A 198 -16.08 9.94 -19.75
C PRO A 198 -16.56 8.88 -18.75
N PHE A 199 -17.52 8.04 -19.15
CA PHE A 199 -18.02 6.95 -18.33
C PHE A 199 -16.97 5.85 -18.08
N ALA A 200 -16.18 5.50 -19.09
CA ALA A 200 -15.09 4.52 -18.94
C ALA A 200 -14.00 5.06 -18.01
N THR A 201 -13.61 6.33 -18.17
CA THR A 201 -12.66 6.98 -17.27
C THR A 201 -13.21 7.06 -15.84
N ALA A 202 -14.49 7.40 -15.68
CA ALA A 202 -15.14 7.46 -14.37
C ALA A 202 -15.10 6.10 -13.65
N LEU A 203 -15.39 4.99 -14.34
CA LEU A 203 -15.28 3.65 -13.74
C LEU A 203 -13.86 3.32 -13.26
N LEU A 204 -12.85 3.61 -14.09
CA LEU A 204 -11.45 3.32 -13.76
C LEU A 204 -10.92 4.13 -12.57
N ILE A 205 -11.46 5.32 -12.33
CA ILE A 205 -11.10 6.16 -11.18
C ILE A 205 -11.95 5.81 -9.95
N ALA A 206 -13.26 5.61 -10.15
CA ALA A 206 -14.19 5.41 -9.06
C ALA A 206 -14.02 4.06 -8.34
N ILE A 207 -13.65 2.99 -9.06
CA ILE A 207 -13.44 1.66 -8.48
C ILE A 207 -12.33 1.66 -7.40
N PRO A 208 -11.09 2.11 -7.68
CA PRO A 208 -10.04 2.18 -6.66
C PRO A 208 -10.40 3.08 -5.47
N LEU A 209 -11.07 4.21 -5.73
CA LEU A 209 -11.51 5.13 -4.68
C LEU A 209 -12.56 4.48 -3.77
N ALA A 210 -13.58 3.85 -4.36
CA ALA A 210 -14.62 3.16 -3.62
C ALA A 210 -14.07 1.96 -2.83
N ALA A 211 -13.14 1.20 -3.41
CA ALA A 211 -12.45 0.13 -2.70
C ALA A 211 -11.64 0.67 -1.50
N SER A 212 -10.91 1.77 -1.69
CA SER A 212 -10.15 2.41 -0.60
C SER A 212 -11.05 2.90 0.53
N VAL A 213 -12.21 3.48 0.20
CA VAL A 213 -13.22 3.88 1.19
C VAL A 213 -13.84 2.67 1.89
N GLY A 214 -14.20 1.64 1.12
CA GLY A 214 -14.74 0.39 1.63
C GLY A 214 -13.82 -0.34 2.60
N GLY A 215 -12.51 -0.34 2.32
CA GLY A 215 -11.48 -0.93 3.17
C GLY A 215 -11.37 -0.30 4.56
N MET A 216 -11.94 0.89 4.77
CA MET A 216 -12.05 1.51 6.10
C MET A 216 -13.25 1.00 6.91
N GLY A 217 -14.17 0.23 6.31
CA GLY A 217 -15.42 -0.19 6.95
C GLY A 217 -15.30 -1.28 8.01
N THR A 218 -14.22 -2.08 8.00
CA THR A 218 -14.02 -3.17 8.97
C THR A 218 -12.56 -3.26 9.41
N ILE A 219 -12.32 -3.94 10.54
CA ILE A 219 -10.97 -4.20 11.07
C ILE A 219 -10.11 -5.01 10.09
N ILE A 220 -10.73 -5.95 9.36
CA ILE A 220 -10.03 -6.83 8.41
C ILE A 220 -9.83 -6.22 7.01
N GLY A 221 -10.52 -5.12 6.69
CA GLY A 221 -10.48 -4.51 5.35
C GLY A 221 -9.12 -3.93 4.99
N SER A 222 -8.35 -3.45 5.96
CA SER A 222 -7.00 -2.91 5.72
C SER A 222 -6.06 -3.04 6.92
N ALA A 223 -4.76 -3.14 6.65
CA ALA A 223 -3.73 -3.26 7.69
C ALA A 223 -3.72 -2.09 8.70
N PRO A 224 -3.93 -0.81 8.30
CA PRO A 224 -4.03 0.29 9.25
C PRO A 224 -5.16 0.11 10.28
N ASN A 225 -6.32 -0.43 9.87
CA ASN A 225 -7.45 -0.64 10.79
C ASN A 225 -7.11 -1.70 11.84
N ALA A 226 -6.41 -2.76 11.43
CA ALA A 226 -5.92 -3.79 12.33
C ALA A 226 -4.94 -3.19 13.36
N ILE A 227 -3.97 -2.40 12.91
CA ILE A 227 -3.00 -1.73 13.81
C ILE A 227 -3.74 -0.84 14.82
N ALA A 228 -4.68 -0.02 14.34
CA ALA A 228 -5.48 0.86 15.20
C ALA A 228 -6.31 0.07 16.23
N ALA A 229 -6.95 -1.03 15.82
CA ALA A 229 -7.69 -1.91 16.72
C ALA A 229 -6.79 -2.57 17.77
N GLY A 230 -5.58 -2.98 17.39
CA GLY A 230 -4.60 -3.54 18.32
C GLY A 230 -4.12 -2.54 19.36
N VAL A 231 -3.88 -1.29 18.94
CA VAL A 231 -3.54 -0.19 19.87
C VAL A 231 -4.71 0.13 20.80
N ALA A 232 -5.93 0.21 20.26
CA ALA A 232 -7.14 0.46 21.04
C ALA A 232 -7.40 -0.63 22.10
N ALA A 233 -7.15 -1.89 21.76
CA ALA A 233 -7.29 -3.02 22.68
C ALA A 233 -6.31 -2.98 23.87
N GLY A 234 -5.21 -2.22 23.76
CA GLY A 234 -4.26 -2.04 24.87
C GLY A 234 -4.67 -0.98 25.90
N PHE A 235 -5.74 -0.21 25.64
CA PHE A 235 -6.22 0.87 26.52
C PHE A 235 -7.44 0.49 27.38
N GLY A 236 -7.91 -0.76 27.33
CA GLY A 236 -9.02 -1.29 28.13
C GLY A 236 -8.67 -2.61 28.80
#